data_AF-A0A2A4V2L2-F1
#
_entry.id   AF-A0A2A4V2L2-F1
#
_cell.length_a   1.000
_cell.length_b   1.000
_cell.length_c   1.000
_cell.angle_alpha   90.00
_cell.angle_beta   90.00
_cell.angle_gamma   90.00
#
_symmetry.space_group_name_H-M   'P 1'
#
loop_
_entity.id
_entity.type
_entity.pdbx_description
1 polymer ?
#
loop_
_entity_poly.entity_id
_entity_poly.type
_entity_poly.pdbx_seq_one_letter_code
_entity_poly.pdbx_strand_id
1 'polypeptide(L)'
;MVLAQMDKITAVDKQQIKQASNAALASILNLTFLPGIAFIWLILAIKKMPPTSIGYYHVKLGIKLNLVAFVALAVVSALMIILGGWNSAWTWVYVITYFTFVHTTFIILAVWALTRAWSGLKLK
;
A
#
# COMPACT_ATOMS: atom_id res chain seq x y z
N MET A 1 11.15 34.14 20.07
CA MET A 1 10.60 32.85 20.58
C MET A 1 9.48 32.30 19.69
N VAL A 2 8.53 33.12 19.21
CA VAL A 2 7.44 32.70 18.30
C VAL A 2 7.92 32.19 16.93
N LEU A 3 8.89 32.86 16.30
CA LEU A 3 9.44 32.45 14.99
C LEU A 3 10.06 31.04 15.02
N ALA A 4 10.80 30.71 16.10
CA ALA A 4 11.40 29.39 16.28
C ALA A 4 10.36 28.30 16.55
N GLN A 5 9.23 28.64 17.17
CA GLN A 5 8.12 27.70 17.33
C GLN A 5 7.39 27.46 16.01
N MET A 6 7.20 28.49 15.19
CA MET A 6 6.56 28.38 13.88
C MET A 6 7.39 27.51 12.93
N ASP A 7 8.71 27.69 12.89
CA ASP A 7 9.63 26.85 12.10
C ASP A 7 9.65 25.39 12.56
N LYS A 8 9.53 25.15 13.86
CA LYS A 8 9.46 23.78 14.40
C LYS A 8 8.17 23.08 13.99
N ILE A 9 7.04 23.79 13.98
CA ILE A 9 5.74 23.24 13.60
C ILE A 9 5.71 22.91 12.09
N THR A 10 6.23 23.79 11.24
CA THR A 10 6.30 23.55 9.78
C THR A 10 7.28 22.42 9.43
N ALA A 11 8.39 22.29 10.17
CA ALA A 11 9.33 21.18 9.99
C ALA A 11 8.72 19.82 10.40
N VAL A 12 7.96 19.77 11.49
CA VAL A 12 7.26 18.56 11.95
C VAL A 12 6.18 18.13 10.95
N ASP A 13 5.43 19.07 10.39
CA ASP A 13 4.40 18.79 9.38
C ASP A 13 5.00 18.21 8.09
N LYS A 14 6.07 18.83 7.57
CA LYS A 14 6.82 18.31 6.41
C LYS A 14 7.38 16.91 6.65
N GLN A 15 7.88 16.63 7.85
CA GLN A 15 8.42 15.31 8.19
C GLN A 15 7.32 14.25 8.22
N GLN A 16 6.13 14.57 8.75
CA GLN A 16 4.98 13.66 8.77
C GLN A 16 4.43 13.39 7.37
N ILE A 17 4.35 14.41 6.51
CA ILE A 17 3.95 14.26 5.10
C ILE A 17 4.95 13.35 4.36
N LYS A 18 6.26 13.55 4.55
CA LYS A 18 7.29 12.69 3.93
C LYS A 18 7.18 11.24 4.39
N GLN A 19 6.92 11.02 5.68
CA GLN A 19 6.72 9.68 6.24
C GLN A 19 5.47 8.99 5.67
N ALA A 20 4.34 9.71 5.58
CA ALA A 20 3.11 9.22 4.97
C ALA A 20 3.31 8.89 3.48
N SER A 21 4.01 9.77 2.76
CA SER A 21 4.34 9.60 1.34
C SER A 21 5.17 8.35 1.11
N ASN A 22 6.26 8.17 1.88
CA ASN A 22 7.10 6.98 1.74
C ASN A 22 6.34 5.69 2.08
N ALA A 23 5.42 5.73 3.05
CA ALA A 23 4.58 4.58 3.38
C ALA A 23 3.63 4.20 2.23
N ALA A 24 2.98 5.19 1.62
CA ALA A 24 2.13 4.97 0.46
C ALA A 24 2.94 4.47 -0.76
N LEU A 25 4.14 5.04 -0.99
CA LEU A 25 5.07 4.56 -2.03
C LEU A 25 5.49 3.12 -1.79
N ALA A 26 5.84 2.74 -0.56
CA ALA A 26 6.17 1.37 -0.22
C ALA A 26 4.97 0.43 -0.42
N SER A 27 3.75 0.89 -0.16
CA SER A 27 2.54 0.10 -0.45
C SER A 27 2.37 -0.14 -1.94
N ILE A 28 2.54 0.88 -2.77
CA ILE A 28 2.49 0.74 -4.24
C ILE A 28 3.60 -0.19 -4.73
N LEU A 29 4.83 -0.01 -4.22
CA LEU A 29 5.97 -0.81 -4.62
C LEU A 29 5.79 -2.30 -4.27
N ASN A 30 5.16 -2.59 -3.13
CA ASN A 30 4.83 -3.95 -2.73
C ASN A 30 3.79 -4.60 -3.66
N LEU A 31 2.88 -3.81 -4.23
CA LEU A 31 1.89 -4.29 -5.20
C LEU A 31 2.52 -4.52 -6.57
N THR A 32 3.40 -3.64 -7.05
CA THR A 32 3.79 -3.64 -8.47
C THR A 32 5.06 -4.41 -8.78
N PHE A 33 6.14 -4.22 -8.02
CA PHE A 33 7.48 -4.62 -8.46
C PHE A 33 8.30 -5.36 -7.41
N LEU A 34 8.15 -5.01 -6.13
CA LEU A 34 8.96 -5.55 -5.03
C LEU A 34 8.07 -6.11 -3.89
N PRO A 35 7.23 -7.13 -4.19
CA PRO A 35 6.41 -7.77 -3.16
C PRO A 35 7.29 -8.36 -2.06
N GLY A 36 6.84 -8.27 -0.81
CA GLY A 36 7.54 -8.79 0.36
C GLY A 36 8.59 -7.83 0.93
N ILE A 37 9.53 -7.33 0.12
CA ILE A 37 10.57 -6.39 0.59
C ILE A 37 9.93 -5.09 1.07
N ALA A 38 9.01 -4.54 0.27
CA ALA A 38 8.33 -3.31 0.63
C ALA A 38 7.33 -3.50 1.79
N PHE A 39 6.77 -4.70 1.96
CA PHE A 39 5.98 -5.06 3.14
C PHE A 39 6.81 -5.11 4.43
N ILE A 40 8.01 -5.71 4.40
CA ILE A 40 8.95 -5.69 5.53
C ILE A 40 9.29 -4.25 5.91
N TRP A 41 9.53 -3.39 4.91
CA TRP A 41 9.79 -1.97 5.13
C TRP A 41 8.61 -1.26 5.80
N LEU A 42 7.36 -1.55 5.40
CA LEU A 42 6.15 -1.02 6.03
C LEU A 42 6.02 -1.44 7.51
N ILE A 43 6.35 -2.70 7.84
CA ILE A 43 6.36 -3.20 9.23
C ILE A 43 7.45 -2.52 10.06
N LEU A 44 8.61 -2.22 9.47
CA LEU A 44 9.65 -1.47 10.17
C LEU A 44 9.27 0.01 10.34
N ALA A 45 8.58 0.57 9.35
CA ALA A 45 8.10 1.95 9.36
C ALA A 45 7.03 2.17 10.44
N ILE A 46 6.09 1.23 10.65
CA ILE A 46 5.05 1.37 11.69
C ILE A 46 5.63 1.40 13.10
N LYS A 47 6.71 0.65 13.36
CA LYS A 47 7.38 0.61 14.68
C LYS A 47 8.11 1.92 15.03
N LYS A 48 8.47 2.71 14.02
CA LYS A 48 9.21 3.97 14.20
C LYS A 48 8.31 5.20 14.26
N MET A 49 6.99 5.07 14.08
CA MET A 49 6.06 6.19 14.04
C MET A 49 5.12 6.21 15.26
N PRO A 50 4.93 7.37 15.91
CA PRO A 50 3.97 7.49 17.00
C PRO A 50 2.52 7.33 16.48
N PRO A 51 1.63 6.68 17.25
CA PRO A 51 0.27 6.33 16.83
C PRO A 51 -0.65 7.53 16.54
N THR A 52 -0.27 8.73 16.99
CA THR A 52 -1.00 9.98 16.77
C THR A 52 -0.64 10.69 15.46
N SER A 53 0.37 10.21 14.72
CA SER A 53 0.83 10.87 13.48
C SER A 53 0.00 10.52 12.25
N ILE A 54 -0.09 11.44 11.28
CA ILE A 54 -0.72 11.20 9.97
C ILE A 54 0.00 10.08 9.21
N GLY A 55 1.33 9.96 9.40
CA GLY A 55 2.14 8.87 8.88
C GLY A 55 1.65 7.50 9.33
N TYR A 56 1.28 7.34 10.61
CA TYR A 56 0.77 6.08 11.15
C TYR A 56 -0.52 5.60 10.48
N TYR A 57 -1.43 6.53 10.13
CA TYR A 57 -2.66 6.20 9.41
C TYR A 57 -2.37 5.61 8.02
N HIS A 58 -1.50 6.27 7.25
CA HIS A 58 -1.14 5.84 5.90
C HIS A 58 -0.32 4.54 5.90
N VAL A 59 0.54 4.32 6.91
CA VAL A 59 1.23 3.04 7.11
C VAL A 59 0.23 1.92 7.41
N LYS A 60 -0.73 2.13 8.33
CA LYS A 60 -1.75 1.12 8.65
C LYS A 60 -2.63 0.78 7.45
N LEU A 61 -2.98 1.78 6.65
CA LEU A 61 -3.69 1.57 5.39
C LEU A 61 -2.87 0.73 4.42
N GLY A 62 -1.60 1.09 4.19
CA GLY A 62 -0.71 0.34 3.30
C GLY A 62 -0.51 -1.12 3.74
N ILE A 63 -0.42 -1.37 5.05
CA ILE A 63 -0.36 -2.74 5.59
C ILE A 63 -1.65 -3.50 5.29
N LYS A 64 -2.82 -2.90 5.55
CA LYS A 64 -4.11 -3.54 5.25
C LYS A 64 -4.26 -3.82 3.76
N LEU A 65 -3.92 -2.87 2.90
CA LEU A 65 -4.02 -3.00 1.44
C LEU A 65 -3.12 -4.16 0.95
N ASN A 66 -1.88 -4.22 1.42
CA ASN A 66 -0.95 -5.31 1.11
C ASN A 66 -1.42 -6.67 1.60
N LEU A 67 -2.03 -6.73 2.80
CA LEU A 67 -2.57 -7.98 3.33
C LEU A 67 -3.75 -8.48 2.50
N VAL A 68 -4.66 -7.59 2.09
CA VAL A 68 -5.77 -7.94 1.20
C VAL A 68 -5.26 -8.39 -0.16
N ALA A 69 -4.23 -7.73 -0.71
CA ALA A 69 -3.59 -8.16 -1.96
C ALA A 69 -2.98 -9.57 -1.86
N PHE A 70 -2.37 -9.91 -0.72
CA PHE A 70 -1.87 -11.26 -0.47
C PHE A 70 -3.00 -12.30 -0.42
N VAL A 71 -4.11 -12.00 0.25
CA VAL A 71 -5.29 -12.87 0.25
C VAL A 71 -5.86 -13.04 -1.16
N ALA A 72 -5.94 -11.96 -1.93
CA ALA A 72 -6.39 -12.02 -3.33
C ALA A 72 -5.50 -12.94 -4.17
N LEU A 73 -4.18 -12.90 -3.96
CA LEU A 73 -3.23 -13.79 -4.63
C LEU A 73 -3.49 -15.26 -4.27
N ALA A 74 -3.72 -15.56 -2.99
CA ALA A 74 -4.08 -16.92 -2.55
C ALA A 74 -5.40 -17.41 -3.19
N VAL A 75 -6.40 -16.53 -3.31
CA VAL A 75 -7.67 -16.83 -3.99
C VAL A 75 -7.46 -17.15 -5.47
N VAL A 76 -6.66 -16.35 -6.18
CA VAL A 76 -6.32 -16.62 -7.59
C VAL A 76 -5.55 -17.94 -7.74
N SER A 77 -4.62 -18.25 -6.84
CA SER A 77 -3.93 -19.53 -6.84
C SER A 77 -4.87 -20.72 -6.61
N ALA A 78 -5.86 -20.58 -5.71
CA ALA A 78 -6.87 -21.61 -5.47
C ALA A 78 -7.80 -21.80 -6.70
N LEU A 79 -8.22 -20.71 -7.33
CA LEU A 79 -9.00 -20.75 -8.58
C LEU A 79 -8.26 -21.53 -9.68
N MET A 80 -6.94 -21.36 -9.78
CA MET A 80 -6.08 -22.08 -10.72
C MET A 80 -6.15 -23.60 -10.53
N ILE A 81 -6.18 -24.07 -9.27
CA ILE A 81 -6.29 -25.49 -8.95
C ILE A 81 -7.69 -26.02 -9.27
N ILE A 82 -8.75 -25.25 -9.00
CA ILE A 82 -10.15 -25.67 -9.17
C ILE A 82 -10.56 -25.72 -10.66
N LEU A 83 -10.12 -24.76 -11.47
CA LEU A 83 -10.57 -24.57 -12.86
C LEU A 83 -9.91 -25.49 -13.90
N GLY A 84 -9.26 -26.59 -13.49
CA GLY A 84 -8.75 -27.61 -14.42
C GLY A 84 -7.23 -27.68 -14.57
N GLY A 85 -6.50 -27.06 -13.65
CA GLY A 85 -5.05 -27.21 -13.53
C GLY A 85 -4.24 -26.53 -14.64
N TRP A 86 -2.92 -26.72 -14.58
CA TRP A 86 -1.90 -25.95 -15.30
C TRP A 86 -1.91 -26.12 -16.83
N ASN A 87 -2.61 -27.14 -17.35
CA ASN A 87 -2.51 -27.59 -18.75
C ASN A 87 -3.58 -27.01 -19.69
N SER A 88 -4.62 -26.36 -19.17
CA SER A 88 -5.69 -25.79 -20.01
C SER A 88 -5.43 -24.31 -20.28
N ALA A 89 -5.35 -23.94 -21.56
CA ALA A 89 -5.19 -22.54 -21.98
C ALA A 89 -6.36 -21.65 -21.51
N TRP A 90 -7.57 -22.20 -21.44
CA TRP A 90 -8.75 -21.47 -20.96
C TRP A 90 -8.65 -21.10 -19.47
N THR A 91 -8.06 -21.97 -18.64
CA THR A 91 -7.83 -21.70 -17.22
C THR A 91 -6.92 -20.48 -17.04
N TRP A 92 -5.87 -20.36 -17.87
CA TRP A 92 -4.99 -19.19 -17.87
C TRP A 92 -5.68 -17.90 -18.29
N VAL A 93 -6.56 -17.95 -19.30
CA VAL A 93 -7.35 -16.76 -19.70
C VAL A 93 -8.15 -16.24 -18.51
N TYR A 94 -8.92 -17.10 -17.84
CA TYR A 94 -9.71 -16.69 -16.68
C TYR A 94 -8.85 -16.19 -15.52
N VAL A 95 -7.78 -16.90 -15.19
CA VAL A 95 -6.89 -16.58 -14.07
C VAL A 95 -6.18 -15.25 -14.29
N ILE A 96 -5.62 -15.02 -15.49
CA ILE A 96 -4.93 -13.77 -15.82
C ILE A 96 -5.93 -12.61 -15.85
N THR A 97 -7.07 -12.75 -16.52
CA THR A 97 -8.06 -11.67 -16.61
C THR A 97 -8.58 -11.27 -15.23
N TYR A 98 -8.94 -12.25 -14.40
CA TYR A 98 -9.42 -11.99 -13.04
C TYR A 98 -8.32 -11.36 -12.18
N PHE A 99 -7.10 -11.90 -12.23
CA PHE A 99 -5.96 -11.35 -11.50
C PHE A 99 -5.68 -9.91 -11.91
N THR A 100 -5.58 -9.61 -13.21
CA THR A 100 -5.32 -8.25 -13.69
C THR A 100 -6.40 -7.28 -13.23
N PHE A 101 -7.68 -7.62 -13.35
CA PHE A 101 -8.77 -6.71 -12.94
C PHE A 101 -8.73 -6.38 -11.44
N VAL A 102 -8.60 -7.42 -10.60
CA VAL A 102 -8.47 -7.27 -9.15
C VAL A 102 -7.21 -6.50 -8.79
N HIS A 103 -6.09 -6.83 -9.43
CA HIS A 103 -4.79 -6.20 -9.18
C HIS A 103 -4.78 -4.72 -9.56
N THR A 104 -5.35 -4.35 -10.71
CA THR A 104 -5.47 -2.95 -11.14
C THR A 104 -6.30 -2.13 -10.16
N THR A 105 -7.36 -2.71 -9.58
CA THR A 105 -8.16 -2.04 -8.54
C THR A 105 -7.30 -1.70 -7.32
N PHE A 106 -6.46 -2.63 -6.87
CA PHE A 106 -5.53 -2.37 -5.77
C PHE A 106 -4.48 -1.29 -6.10
N ILE A 107 -3.95 -1.28 -7.33
CA ILE A 107 -3.02 -0.25 -7.78
C ILE A 107 -3.68 1.14 -7.74
N ILE A 108 -4.90 1.27 -8.26
CA ILE A 108 -5.64 2.55 -8.25
C ILE A 108 -5.86 3.04 -6.82
N LEU A 109 -6.26 2.15 -5.90
CA LEU A 109 -6.41 2.49 -4.48
C LEU A 109 -5.09 2.93 -3.84
N ALA A 110 -3.98 2.26 -4.17
CA ALA A 110 -2.67 2.61 -3.66
C ALA A 110 -2.18 3.98 -4.17
N VAL A 111 -2.39 4.27 -5.46
CA VAL A 111 -2.10 5.59 -6.06
C VAL A 111 -2.97 6.68 -5.46
N TRP A 112 -4.26 6.39 -5.22
CA TRP A 112 -5.15 7.33 -4.53
C TRP A 112 -4.68 7.62 -3.09
N ALA A 113 -4.25 6.59 -2.35
CA ALA A 113 -3.65 6.77 -1.04
C ALA A 113 -2.37 7.63 -1.08
N LEU A 114 -1.52 7.44 -2.09
CA LEU A 114 -0.30 8.24 -2.29
C LEU A 114 -0.60 9.71 -2.55
N THR A 115 -1.52 10.01 -3.48
CA THR A 115 -1.89 11.40 -3.79
C THR A 115 -2.46 12.12 -2.57
N ARG A 116 -3.22 11.42 -1.73
CA ARG A 116 -3.74 11.95 -0.45
C ARG A 116 -2.64 12.14 0.59
N ALA A 117 -1.69 11.21 0.67
CA ALA A 117 -0.53 11.34 1.55
C ALA A 117 0.34 12.56 1.17
N TRP A 118 0.51 12.84 -0.12
CA TRP A 118 1.23 14.03 -0.62
C TRP A 118 0.53 15.33 -0.24
N SER A 119 -0.81 15.34 -0.20
CA SER A 119 -1.58 16.48 0.28
C SER A 119 -1.65 16.60 1.81
N GLY A 120 -1.03 15.67 2.57
CA GLY A 120 -1.12 15.65 4.04
C GLY A 120 -2.51 15.28 4.58
N LEU A 121 -3.41 14.75 3.73
CA LEU A 121 -4.79 14.46 4.07
C LEU A 121 -4.99 12.98 4.43
N LYS A 122 -5.90 12.70 5.37
CA LYS A 122 -6.42 11.35 5.61
C LYS A 122 -7.40 10.96 4.50
N LEU A 123 -7.61 9.67 4.26
CA LEU A 123 -8.66 9.22 3.35
C LEU A 123 -10.02 9.42 4.05
N LYS A 124 -10.98 10.01 3.34
CA LYS A 124 -12.37 10.18 3.78
C LYS A 124 -13.24 9.20 3.01
#